data_AF-A0AAD1M180-F1
#
_entry.id   AF-A0AAD1M180-F1
#
_cell.length_a   1.000
_cell.length_b   1.000
_cell.length_c   1.000
_cell.angle_alpha   90.00
_cell.angle_beta   90.00
_cell.angle_gamma   90.00
#
_symmetry.space_group_name_H-M   'P 1'
#
loop_
_entity.id
_entity.type
_entity.pdbx_description
1 polymer ?
#
loop_
_entity_poly.entity_id
_entity_poly.type
_entity_poly.pdbx_seq_one_letter_code
_entity_poly.pdbx_strand_id
1 'polypeptide(L)' 'MAAIIVLEPGTPRTGLWCPKCMLPSGYEVALYGLFESGPRTVAWARRCYDCGAKLPAGDEDRQ' A
#
# COMPACT_ATOMS: atom_id res chain seq x y z
N MET A 1 6.78 1.83 28.55
CA MET A 1 5.41 1.79 28.01
C MET A 1 5.49 1.26 26.59
N ALA A 2 4.69 0.25 26.26
CA ALA A 2 4.53 -0.24 24.89
C ALA A 2 3.15 0.20 24.41
N ALA A 3 3.07 0.81 23.23
CA ALA A 3 1.81 1.11 22.56
C ALA A 3 1.52 0.01 21.54
N ILE A 4 0.31 -0.55 21.58
CA ILE A 4 -0.16 -1.49 20.56
C ILE A 4 -0.91 -0.68 19.51
N ILE A 5 -0.43 -0.73 18.26
CA ILE A 5 -1.11 -0.12 17.11
C ILE A 5 -1.67 -1.26 16.27
N VAL A 6 -2.99 -1.28 16.09
CA VAL A 6 -3.63 -2.23 15.17
C VAL A 6 -3.62 -1.64 13.77
N LEU A 7 -3.01 -2.38 12.84
CA LEU A 7 -2.94 -2.04 11.43
C LEU A 7 -3.78 -3.02 10.62
N GLU A 8 -4.75 -2.50 9.89
CA GLU A 8 -5.64 -3.28 9.03
C GLU A 8 -5.37 -2.95 7.55
N PRO A 9 -5.17 -3.95 6.69
CA PRO A 9 -5.02 -3.72 5.26
C PRO A 9 -6.37 -3.38 4.61
N GLY A 10 -6.35 -2.39 3.72
CA GLY A 10 -7.47 -2.07 2.85
C GLY A 10 -7.59 -3.00 1.64
N THR A 11 -8.60 -2.74 0.81
CA THR A 11 -8.77 -3.44 -0.46
C THR A 11 -7.61 -3.15 -1.40
N PRO A 12 -6.92 -4.18 -1.94
CA PRO A 12 -5.81 -3.98 -2.86
C PRO A 12 -6.30 -3.45 -4.21
N ARG A 13 -5.64 -2.40 -4.73
CA ARG A 13 -5.66 -2.04 -6.15
C ARG A 13 -4.58 -2.85 -6.85
N THR A 14 -4.98 -3.79 -7.69
CA THR A 14 -4.06 -4.67 -8.44
C THR A 14 -3.92 -4.22 -9.89
N GLY A 15 -2.96 -4.79 -10.62
CA GLY A 15 -2.73 -4.45 -12.04
C GLY A 15 -1.76 -3.28 -12.27
N LEU A 16 -1.05 -2.82 -11.24
CA LEU A 16 -0.05 -1.77 -11.41
C LEU A 16 1.12 -2.29 -12.25
N TRP A 17 1.67 -1.44 -13.11
CA TRP A 17 2.80 -1.82 -13.95
C TRP A 17 4.08 -1.99 -13.14
N CYS A 18 4.74 -3.14 -13.29
CA CYS A 18 6.06 -3.38 -12.72
C CYS A 18 7.16 -3.22 -13.78
N PRO A 19 8.05 -2.22 -13.68
CA PRO A 19 9.10 -2.01 -14.69
C PRO A 19 10.18 -3.10 -14.67
N LYS A 20 10.27 -3.88 -13.59
CA LYS A 20 11.23 -5.00 -13.48
C LYS A 20 10.72 -6.27 -14.15
N CYS A 21 9.43 -6.59 -13.98
CA CYS A 21 8.80 -7.75 -14.61
C CYS A 21 8.30 -7.46 -16.02
N MET A 22 8.09 -6.19 -16.38
CA MET A 22 7.43 -5.77 -17.62
C MET A 22 6.01 -6.35 -17.75
N LEU A 23 5.29 -6.39 -16.62
CA LEU A 23 3.95 -6.98 -16.49
C LEU A 23 3.09 -6.15 -15.52
N PRO A 24 1.76 -6.20 -15.61
CA PRO A 24 0.84 -5.56 -14.67
C PRO A 24 0.72 -6.35 -13.36
N SER A 25 1.85 -6.69 -12.74
CA SER A 25 1.91 -7.52 -11.53
C SER A 25 2.18 -6.75 -10.24
N GLY A 26 1.87 -5.46 -10.24
CA GLY A 26 1.91 -4.59 -9.09
C GLY A 26 0.57 -4.53 -8.35
N TYR A 27 0.66 -4.25 -7.06
CA TYR A 27 -0.46 -3.95 -6.20
C TYR A 27 -0.16 -2.76 -5.29
N GLU A 28 -1.21 -2.07 -4.90
CA GLU A 28 -1.23 -1.04 -3.88
C GLU A 28 -2.28 -1.39 -2.82
N VAL A 29 -1.91 -1.26 -1.56
CA VAL A 29 -2.80 -1.47 -0.41
C VAL A 29 -2.65 -0.29 0.54
N ALA A 30 -3.77 0.36 0.86
CA ALA A 30 -3.84 1.29 1.98
C ALA A 30 -3.69 0.52 3.30
N LEU A 31 -2.92 1.05 4.24
CA LEU A 31 -2.83 0.54 5.60
C LEU A 31 -3.59 1.50 6.51
N TYR A 32 -4.60 0.99 7.21
CA TYR A 32 -5.40 1.75 8.16
C TYR A 32 -4.94 1.49 9.59
N GLY A 33 -4.65 2.55 10.34
CA GLY A 33 -4.48 2.48 11.79
C GLY A 33 -5.83 2.65 12.47
N LEU A 34 -6.13 1.79 13.45
CA LEU A 34 -7.31 1.92 14.29
C LEU A 34 -7.00 2.77 15.53
N PHE A 35 -7.60 3.95 15.60
CA PHE A 35 -7.47 4.89 16.72
C PHE A 35 -8.82 5.10 17.41
N GLU A 36 -8.83 5.63 18.64
CA GLU A 36 -10.08 5.95 19.35
C GLU A 36 -10.97 6.94 18.56
N SER A 37 -10.35 7.84 17.79
CA SER A 37 -11.07 8.77 16.90
C SER A 37 -11.62 8.13 15.61
N GLY A 38 -11.41 6.83 15.41
CA GLY A 38 -11.77 6.09 14.21
C GLY A 38 -10.56 5.66 13.35
N PRO A 39 -10.80 4.84 12.30
CA PRO A 39 -9.77 4.36 11.39
C PRO A 39 -9.23 5.50 10.52
N ARG A 40 -7.90 5.54 10.33
CA ARG A 40 -7.24 6.51 9.43
C ARG A 40 -6.18 5.83 8.60
N THR A 41 -6.00 6.24 7.35
CA THR A 41 -4.88 5.79 6.51
C THR A 41 -3.57 6.28 7.13
N VAL A 42 -2.65 5.35 7.40
CA VAL A 42 -1.34 5.65 7.99
C VAL A 42 -0.19 5.44 7.02
N ALA A 43 -0.38 4.59 6.01
CA ALA A 43 0.62 4.30 5.00
C ALA A 43 0.00 3.65 3.76
N TRP A 44 0.77 3.59 2.68
CA TRP A 44 0.46 2.84 1.48
C TRP A 44 1.58 1.84 1.20
N ALA A 45 1.21 0.58 0.98
CA ALA A 45 2.12 -0.48 0.58
C ALA A 45 1.99 -0.72 -0.91
N ARG A 46 3.03 -0.39 -1.68
CA ARG A 46 3.05 -0.59 -3.13
C ARG A 46 4.20 -1.48 -3.57
N ARG A 47 3.88 -2.66 -4.10
CA ARG A 47 4.88 -3.68 -4.48
C ARG A 47 4.43 -4.50 -5.67
N CYS A 48 5.38 -5.18 -6.29
CA CYS A 48 5.12 -6.26 -7.24
C CYS A 48 4.91 -7.58 -6.50
N TYR A 49 3.82 -8.31 -6.78
CA TYR A 49 3.56 -9.60 -6.15
C TYR A 49 4.39 -10.74 -6.74
N ASP A 50 4.97 -10.58 -7.94
CA ASP A 50 5.86 -11.59 -8.55
C ASP A 50 7.31 -11.44 -8.10
N CYS A 51 7.91 -10.25 -8.25
CA CYS A 51 9.35 -10.05 -7.99
C CYS A 51 9.66 -9.30 -6.69
N GLY A 52 8.64 -8.87 -5.94
CA GLY A 52 8.79 -8.15 -4.67
C GLY A 52 9.32 -6.71 -4.78
N ALA A 53 9.55 -6.20 -5.99
CA ALA A 53 10.06 -4.84 -6.20
C ALA A 53 9.11 -3.80 -5.59
N LYS A 54 9.68 -2.78 -4.95
CA LYS A 54 8.94 -1.56 -4.58
C LYS A 54 8.57 -0.82 -5.85
N LEU A 55 7.31 -0.41 -5.97
CA LEU A 55 6.85 0.37 -7.11
C LEU A 55 6.78 1.85 -6.73
N PRO A 56 7.02 2.77 -7.67
CA PRO A 56 6.92 4.21 -7.41
C PRO A 56 5.49 4.59 -6.99
N ALA A 57 5.35 5.65 -6.19
CA ALA A 57 4.05 6.27 -5.89
C ALA A 57 3.38 6.77 -7.19
N GLY A 58 2.06 6.92 -7.17
CA GLY A 58 1.31 7.22 -8.40
C GLY A 58 1.37 8.72 -8.61
N ASP A 59 1.34 9.18 -9.87
CA ASP A 59 1.25 10.62 -10.16
C ASP A 59 -0.03 11.27 -9.56
N GLU A 60 -1.01 10.46 -9.15
CA GLU A 60 -2.24 10.88 -8.44
C GLU A 60 -1.99 11.40 -7.01
N ASP A 61 -0.84 11.06 -6.39
CA ASP A 61 -0.48 11.49 -5.01
C ASP A 61 0.19 12.89 -4.96
N ARG A 62 0.29 13.60 -6.10
CA ARG A 62 0.96 14.91 -6.25
C ARG A 62 -0.03 16.06 -6.54
N GLN A 63 -1.21 16.04 -5.93
CA GLN A 63 -2.16 17.17 -5.92
C GLN A 63 -2.66 17.46 -4.51
#